data_AF-A0AB34VK26-F1
#
_entry.id   AF-A0AB34VK26-F1
#
_cell.length_a   1.000
_cell.length_b   1.000
_cell.length_c   1.000
_cell.angle_alpha   90.00
_cell.angle_beta   90.00
_cell.angle_gamma   90.00
#
_symmetry.space_group_name_H-M   'P 1'
#
loop_
_entity.id
_entity.type
_entity.pdbx_description
1 polymer ?
#
loop_
_entity_poly.entity_id
_entity_poly.type
_entity_poly.pdbx_seq_one_letter_code
_entity_poly.pdbx_strand_id
1 'polypeptide(L)'
;MTAHKVALAKAEGDLLIIAAHRRLGLNTDSDEDGFPYYVWEMADVARDLAELSVRELVPASWQSFFESLCQMARDIDEAAWTFFFGRAVKDEEAMMLGF
;
A
#
# COMPACT_ATOMS: atom_id res chain seq x y z
N MET A 1 20.59 4.77 7.89
CA MET A 1 19.38 4.94 7.05
C MET A 1 18.19 4.58 7.92
N THR A 2 17.20 5.46 8.12
CA THR A 2 16.07 5.17 9.00
C THR A 2 15.06 4.27 8.28
N ALA A 3 14.68 3.13 8.89
CA ALA A 3 13.88 2.08 8.25
C ALA A 3 12.58 2.60 7.60
N HIS A 4 11.88 3.55 8.23
CA HIS A 4 10.68 4.18 7.67
C HIS A 4 10.94 4.87 6.31
N LYS A 5 12.10 5.49 6.11
CA LYS A 5 12.41 6.15 4.82
C LYS A 5 12.58 5.14 3.70
N VAL A 6 13.15 3.98 4.02
CA VAL A 6 13.31 2.89 3.04
C VAL A 6 11.95 2.31 2.67
N ALA A 7 11.09 2.07 3.65
CA ALA A 7 9.73 1.59 3.42
C ALA A 7 8.89 2.59 2.61
N LEU A 8 8.95 3.88 2.96
CA LEU A 8 8.27 4.94 2.21
C LEU A 8 8.77 5.06 0.76
N ALA A 9 10.09 4.98 0.53
CA ALA A 9 10.66 5.03 -0.82
C ALA A 9 10.29 3.79 -1.65
N LYS A 10 10.25 2.60 -1.03
CA LYS A 10 9.77 1.38 -1.69
C LYS A 10 8.31 1.53 -2.09
N ALA A 11 7.44 1.94 -1.16
CA ALA A 11 6.02 2.16 -1.43
C ALA A 11 5.79 3.17 -2.57
N GLU A 12 6.53 4.28 -2.61
CA GLU A 12 6.47 5.23 -3.72
C GLU A 12 6.84 4.58 -5.05
N GLY A 13 7.95 3.83 -5.09
CA GLY A 13 8.41 3.13 -6.29
C GLY A 13 7.38 2.12 -6.80
N ASP A 14 6.84 1.31 -5.91
CA ASP A 14 5.84 0.28 -6.24
C ASP A 14 4.55 0.93 -6.77
N LEU A 15 4.05 1.99 -6.14
CA LEU A 15 2.88 2.73 -6.61
C LEU A 15 3.09 3.36 -7.99
N LEU A 16 4.26 3.93 -8.26
CA LEU A 16 4.60 4.49 -9.57
C LEU A 16 4.64 3.41 -10.66
N ILE A 17 5.16 2.22 -10.35
CA ILE A 17 5.18 1.07 -11.25
C ILE A 17 3.74 0.59 -11.53
N ILE A 18 2.93 0.39 -10.50
CA ILE A 18 1.52 -0.02 -10.64
C ILE A 18 0.75 1.00 -11.49
N ALA A 19 0.90 2.29 -11.22
CA ALA A 19 0.28 3.36 -11.99
C ALA A 19 0.73 3.35 -13.46
N ALA A 20 2.01 3.10 -13.72
CA ALA A 20 2.54 2.98 -15.08
C ALA A 20 1.97 1.75 -15.81
N HIS A 21 1.96 0.59 -15.16
CA HIS A 21 1.37 -0.63 -15.71
C HIS A 21 -0.09 -0.43 -16.10
N ARG A 22 -0.90 0.12 -15.19
CA ARG A 22 -2.32 0.39 -15.43
C ARG A 22 -2.55 1.34 -16.62
N ARG A 23 -1.78 2.43 -16.72
CA ARG A 23 -1.88 3.37 -17.85
C ARG A 23 -1.50 2.74 -19.20
N LEU A 24 -0.58 1.78 -19.18
CA LEU A 24 -0.11 1.09 -20.39
C LEU A 24 -0.91 -0.19 -20.70
N GLY A 25 -1.91 -0.54 -19.88
CA GLY A 25 -2.68 -1.78 -20.01
C GLY A 25 -1.88 -3.04 -19.66
N LEU A 26 -0.75 -2.91 -18.97
CA LEU A 26 0.07 -4.02 -18.51
C LEU A 26 -0.49 -4.57 -17.18
N ASN A 27 -0.26 -5.86 -16.91
CA ASN A 27 -0.64 -6.52 -15.66
C ASN A 27 -2.15 -6.44 -15.35
N THR A 28 -2.97 -6.39 -16.41
CA THR A 28 -4.44 -6.33 -16.33
C THR A 28 -5.09 -7.71 -16.46
N ASP A 29 -4.29 -8.74 -16.77
CA ASP A 29 -4.74 -10.13 -16.72
C ASP A 29 -5.18 -10.48 -15.30
N SER A 30 -6.19 -11.33 -15.22
CA SER A 30 -6.71 -11.83 -13.95
C SER A 30 -6.04 -13.13 -13.55
N ASP A 31 -5.86 -13.32 -12.26
CA ASP A 31 -5.46 -14.60 -11.68
C ASP A 31 -6.60 -15.65 -11.74
N GLU A 32 -6.36 -16.81 -11.12
CA GLU A 32 -7.31 -17.92 -11.07
C GLU A 32 -8.64 -17.56 -10.38
N ASP A 33 -8.64 -16.55 -9.51
CA ASP A 33 -9.80 -16.06 -8.76
C ASP A 33 -10.50 -14.88 -9.47
N GLY A 34 -10.00 -14.44 -10.63
CA GLY A 34 -10.55 -13.34 -11.41
C GLY A 34 -10.12 -11.95 -10.94
N PHE A 35 -9.09 -11.86 -10.09
CA PHE A 35 -8.54 -10.58 -9.65
C PHE A 35 -7.39 -10.13 -10.55
N PRO A 36 -7.36 -8.87 -11.01
CA PRO A 36 -6.24 -8.35 -11.77
C PRO A 36 -4.93 -8.39 -10.96
N TYR A 37 -3.83 -8.84 -11.54
CA TYR A 37 -2.57 -9.02 -10.80
C TYR A 37 -2.08 -7.76 -10.05
N TYR A 38 -2.33 -6.56 -10.58
CA TYR A 38 -1.94 -5.31 -9.92
C TYR A 38 -2.56 -5.13 -8.53
N VAL A 39 -3.68 -5.79 -8.22
CA VAL A 39 -4.31 -5.66 -6.89
C VAL A 39 -3.47 -6.32 -5.80
N TRP A 40 -2.69 -7.36 -6.14
CA TRP A 40 -1.77 -8.00 -5.21
C TRP A 40 -0.54 -7.13 -4.94
N GLU A 41 0.00 -6.49 -5.97
CA GLU A 41 1.07 -5.49 -5.82
C GLU A 41 0.59 -4.34 -4.91
N MET A 42 -0.65 -3.88 -5.10
CA MET A 42 -1.27 -2.89 -4.22
C MET A 42 -1.49 -3.40 -2.80
N ALA A 43 -1.85 -4.68 -2.62
CA ALA A 43 -2.03 -5.29 -1.31
C ALA A 43 -0.71 -5.32 -0.51
N ASP A 44 0.42 -5.59 -1.16
CA ASP A 44 1.73 -5.55 -0.52
C ASP A 44 2.10 -4.13 -0.07
N VAL A 45 1.87 -3.11 -0.92
CA VAL A 45 2.06 -1.71 -0.52
C VAL A 45 1.14 -1.34 0.65
N ALA A 46 -0.13 -1.76 0.61
CA ALA A 46 -1.08 -1.50 1.67
C ALA A 46 -0.64 -2.11 3.01
N ARG A 47 -0.06 -3.32 2.98
CA ARG A 47 0.52 -3.97 4.16
C ARG A 47 1.68 -3.17 4.75
N ASP A 48 2.65 -2.78 3.92
CA ASP A 48 3.82 -2.01 4.36
C ASP A 48 3.39 -0.67 4.98
N LEU A 49 2.44 0.05 4.35
CA LEU A 49 1.96 1.33 4.86
C LEU A 49 1.07 1.19 6.10
N ALA A 50 0.28 0.11 6.21
CA ALA A 50 -0.52 -0.16 7.40
C ALA A 50 0.37 -0.46 8.61
N GLU A 51 1.43 -1.26 8.44
CA GLU A 51 2.42 -1.53 9.50
C GLU A 51 3.00 -0.22 10.02
N LEU A 52 3.49 0.65 9.12
CA LEU A 52 4.05 1.94 9.50
C LEU A 52 3.06 2.83 10.25
N SER A 53 1.78 2.81 9.84
CA SER A 53 0.72 3.61 10.44
C SER A 53 0.34 3.11 11.83
N VAL A 54 0.03 1.82 11.96
CA VAL A 54 -0.47 1.20 13.20
C VAL A 54 0.60 1.20 14.28
N ARG A 55 1.86 0.99 13.89
CA ARG A 55 3.01 1.01 14.81
C ARG A 55 3.59 2.41 15.05
N GLU A 56 2.96 3.46 14.53
CA GLU A 56 3.38 4.86 14.67
C GLU A 56 4.85 5.10 14.25
N LEU A 57 5.32 4.41 13.20
CA LEU A 57 6.71 4.43 12.76
C LEU A 57 7.05 5.60 11.82
N VAL A 58 6.05 6.35 11.37
CA VAL A 58 6.21 7.55 10.53
C VAL A 58 6.35 8.78 11.43
N PRO A 59 7.51 9.46 11.46
CA PRO A 59 7.65 10.70 12.21
C PRO A 59 6.73 11.79 11.64
N ALA A 60 6.24 12.70 12.48
CA ALA A 60 5.35 13.79 12.06
C ALA A 60 5.88 14.62 10.88
N SER A 61 7.19 14.79 10.75
CA SER A 61 7.82 15.50 9.63
C SER A 61 7.69 14.80 8.27
N TRP A 62 7.30 13.53 8.25
CA TRP A 62 7.08 12.70 7.05
C TRP A 62 5.62 12.31 6.86
N GLN A 63 4.71 12.73 7.76
CA GLN A 63 3.29 12.39 7.70
C GLN A 63 2.63 12.85 6.39
N SER A 64 2.95 14.06 5.93
CA SER A 64 2.44 14.58 4.65
C SER A 64 2.87 13.72 3.45
N PHE A 65 4.09 13.19 3.48
CA PHE A 65 4.56 12.29 2.43
C PHE A 65 3.82 10.95 2.49
N PHE A 66 3.68 10.36 3.67
CA PHE A 66 2.87 9.14 3.86
C PHE A 66 1.43 9.31 3.33
N GLU A 67 0.77 10.41 3.69
CA GLU A 67 -0.59 10.72 3.21
C GLU A 67 -0.66 10.87 1.69
N SER A 68 0.38 11.43 1.08
CA SER A 68 0.48 11.53 -0.38
C SER A 68 0.58 10.17 -1.07
N LEU A 69 1.24 9.18 -0.45
CA LEU A 69 1.29 7.80 -0.95
C LEU A 69 -0.07 7.12 -0.83
N CYS A 70 -0.76 7.29 0.30
CA CYS A 70 -2.14 6.82 0.47
C CYS A 70 -3.08 7.44 -0.55
N GLN A 71 -2.91 8.72 -0.89
CA GLN A 71 -3.70 9.37 -1.93
C GLN A 71 -3.36 8.82 -3.32
N MET A 72 -2.08 8.65 -3.64
CA MET A 72 -1.65 8.05 -4.91
C MET A 72 -2.25 6.66 -5.11
N ALA A 73 -2.29 5.83 -4.06
CA ALA A 73 -2.90 4.51 -4.13
C ALA A 73 -4.40 4.55 -4.39
N ARG A 74 -5.13 5.50 -3.78
CA ARG A 74 -6.56 5.75 -4.07
C ARG A 74 -6.78 6.21 -5.51
N ASP A 75 -5.89 7.06 -6.02
CA ASP A 75 -5.97 7.56 -7.39
C ASP A 75 -5.74 6.44 -8.43
N ILE A 76 -4.94 5.42 -8.06
CA ILE A 76 -4.75 4.21 -8.89
C ILE A 76 -6.02 3.35 -8.84
N ASP A 77 -6.49 3.00 -7.64
CA ASP A 77 -7.67 2.16 -7.44
C ASP A 77 -8.25 2.33 -6.02
N GLU A 78 -9.23 3.20 -5.86
CA GLU A 78 -9.83 3.50 -4.56
C GLU A 78 -10.47 2.27 -3.89
N ALA A 79 -11.12 1.41 -4.68
CA ALA A 79 -11.82 0.24 -4.15
C ALA A 79 -10.85 -0.82 -3.64
N ALA A 80 -9.84 -1.17 -4.46
CA ALA A 80 -8.80 -2.11 -4.05
C ALA A 80 -8.00 -1.56 -2.85
N TRP A 81 -7.59 -0.28 -2.91
CA TRP A 81 -6.85 0.34 -1.81
C TRP A 81 -7.63 0.31 -0.50
N THR A 82 -8.89 0.73 -0.51
CA THR A 82 -9.73 0.77 0.70
C THR A 82 -9.90 -0.60 1.32
N PHE A 83 -10.09 -1.63 0.48
CA PHE A 83 -10.20 -3.01 0.96
C PHE A 83 -8.90 -3.51 1.58
N PHE A 84 -7.77 -3.46 0.84
CA PHE A 84 -6.51 -4.03 1.30
C PHE A 84 -5.90 -3.25 2.45
N PHE A 85 -5.92 -1.91 2.41
CA PHE A 85 -5.40 -1.09 3.51
C PHE A 85 -6.24 -1.27 4.77
N GLY A 86 -7.57 -1.26 4.64
CA GLY A 86 -8.47 -1.51 5.77
C GLY A 86 -8.30 -2.90 6.37
N ARG A 87 -8.03 -3.92 5.55
CA ARG A 87 -7.73 -5.27 6.02
C ARG A 87 -6.37 -5.33 6.72
N ALA A 88 -5.33 -4.76 6.11
CA ALA A 88 -3.99 -4.74 6.65
C ALA A 88 -3.91 -4.01 8.00
N VAL A 89 -4.62 -2.89 8.17
CA VAL A 89 -4.72 -2.19 9.47
C VAL A 89 -5.32 -3.12 10.53
N LYS A 90 -6.44 -3.79 10.24
CA LYS A 90 -7.07 -4.72 11.19
C LYS A 90 -6.17 -5.89 11.56
N ASP A 91 -5.47 -6.46 10.56
CA ASP A 91 -4.56 -7.60 10.77
C ASP A 91 -3.36 -7.15 11.63
N GLU A 92 -2.82 -5.96 11.41
CA GLU A 92 -1.72 -5.41 12.21
C GLU A 92 -2.15 -5.05 13.64
N GLU A 93 -3.33 -4.43 13.80
CA GLU A 93 -3.93 -4.18 15.12
C GLU A 93 -4.13 -5.48 15.90
N ALA A 94 -4.62 -6.54 15.25
CA ALA A 94 -4.78 -7.86 15.88
C ALA A 94 -3.43 -8.46 16.30
N MET A 95 -2.39 -8.35 15.47
CA MET A 95 -1.03 -8.79 15.80
C MET A 95 -0.45 -8.04 17.00
N MET A 96 -0.64 -6.72 17.09
CA MET A 96 -0.17 -5.94 18.25
C MET A 96 -0.91 -6.29 19.54
N LEU A 97 -2.18 -6.70 19.44
CA LEU A 97 -3.00 -7.12 20.58
C LEU A 97 -2.77 -8.58 21.00
N GLY A 98 -2.00 -9.36 20.23
CA GLY A 98 -1.62 -10.73 20.55
C GLY A 98 -2.70 -11.79 20.25
N PHE A 99 -3.55 -11.55 19.25
CA PHE A 99 -4.54 -12.52 18.75
C PHE A 99 -4.03 -13.34 17.57
#